data_AF-Q680Z5-F1
#
_entry.id   AF-Q680Z5-F1
#
_cell.length_a   1.000
_cell.length_b   1.000
_cell.length_c   1.000
_cell.angle_alpha   90.00
_cell.angle_beta   90.00
_cell.angle_gamma   90.00
#
_symmetry.space_group_name_H-M   'P 1'
#
loop_
_entity.id
_entity.type
_entity.pdbx_description
1 polymer ?
#
loop_
_entity_poly.entity_id
_entity_poly.type
_entity_poly.pdbx_seq_one_letter_code
_entity_poly.pdbx_strand_id
1 'polypeptide(L)'
;WYVLARPAGKRCFVVSSDGTTVSRVRNGSTLHLFPSALPGGARKKGASGPANSYSILDCIFHESDQTYYVIDMVCWRGYSLYECTSEFRFFWLQSKLAETGACDPPSVYHKFRFSVVPFYNCDQSGLHSAYTGSLPYVRDGLLFYNKHAHYHTGNTPLVLIWKDESCSQYVIDTDNNGEVPNQQHIVLELQEEGKLVTSDDPPVPFSCLNADFVKQSGLSSGSLIRFAIGDGGLKCVDGRFEKADLQYIGVSNRARAFADSYSKIMFQYMARHSPLKVEDLASTISPEDQQDKPPEVEMSD
;
A
#
# COMPACT_ATOMS: atom_id res chain seq x y z
N TRP A 1 -12.36 -4.52 -11.31
CA TRP A 1 -11.16 -4.10 -10.54
C TRP A 1 -10.01 -3.80 -11.50
N TYR A 2 -8.99 -3.08 -11.05
CA TYR A 2 -7.68 -2.97 -11.69
C TYR A 2 -6.66 -3.83 -10.95
N VAL A 3 -5.64 -4.31 -11.68
CA VAL A 3 -4.50 -5.04 -11.13
C VAL A 3 -3.19 -4.39 -11.57
N LEU A 4 -2.24 -4.27 -10.64
CA LEU A 4 -0.92 -3.68 -10.86
C LEU A 4 0.17 -4.56 -10.26
N ALA A 5 1.31 -4.60 -10.95
CA ALA A 5 2.53 -5.14 -10.37
C ALA A 5 3.12 -4.14 -9.38
N ARG A 6 3.12 -4.47 -8.08
CA ARG A 6 3.64 -3.56 -7.06
C ARG A 6 5.16 -3.54 -7.09
N PRO A 7 5.83 -2.38 -7.21
CA PRO A 7 7.28 -2.30 -7.02
C PRO A 7 7.71 -2.67 -5.59
N ALA A 8 8.87 -3.32 -5.46
CA ALA A 8 9.61 -3.38 -4.21
C ALA A 8 10.07 -1.96 -3.81
N GLY A 9 10.11 -1.67 -2.51
CA GLY A 9 10.64 -0.40 -2.00
C GLY A 9 9.80 0.22 -0.89
N LYS A 10 10.12 1.49 -0.59
CA LYS A 10 9.53 2.23 0.52
C LYS A 10 8.28 2.98 0.05
N ARG A 11 7.09 2.54 0.48
CA ARG A 11 5.84 3.31 0.26
C ARG A 11 5.91 4.64 1.01
N CYS A 12 5.59 5.73 0.33
CA CYS A 12 5.68 7.08 0.85
C CYS A 12 4.72 8.02 0.12
N PHE A 13 4.24 9.03 0.83
CA PHE A 13 3.66 10.20 0.17
C PHE A 13 4.76 11.11 -0.36
N VAL A 14 4.59 11.63 -1.57
CA VAL A 14 5.41 12.71 -2.12
C VAL A 14 4.55 13.96 -2.20
N VAL A 15 5.00 15.03 -1.54
CA VAL A 15 4.32 16.32 -1.51
C VAL A 15 5.22 17.37 -2.14
N SER A 16 4.76 18.03 -3.20
CA SER A 16 5.46 19.15 -3.84
C SER A 16 4.72 20.46 -3.57
N SER A 17 5.42 21.44 -3.00
CA SER A 17 4.90 22.78 -2.70
C SER A 17 6.04 23.78 -2.49
N ASP A 18 5.78 25.07 -2.71
CA ASP A 18 6.69 26.20 -2.41
C ASP A 18 8.12 26.08 -2.97
N GLY A 19 8.23 25.40 -4.10
CA GLY A 19 9.48 25.22 -4.84
C GLY A 19 10.36 24.10 -4.30
N THR A 20 9.80 23.16 -3.52
CA THR A 20 10.48 21.97 -3.03
C THR A 20 9.55 20.75 -3.04
N THR A 21 10.13 19.57 -2.90
CA THR A 21 9.41 18.30 -2.76
C THR A 21 9.90 17.55 -1.55
N VAL A 22 8.98 16.96 -0.80
CA VAL A 22 9.27 16.15 0.38
C VAL A 22 8.56 14.81 0.28
N SER A 23 9.28 13.72 0.51
CA SER A 23 8.67 12.39 0.61
C SER A 23 8.66 11.92 2.06
N ARG A 24 7.51 11.44 2.55
CA ARG A 24 7.34 10.93 3.93
C ARG A 24 6.84 9.50 3.93
N VAL A 25 7.48 8.65 4.73
CA VAL A 25 7.06 7.25 4.90
C VAL A 25 5.86 7.16 5.86
N ARG A 26 5.28 5.96 6.00
CA ARG A 26 4.06 5.70 6.77
C ARG A 26 4.08 6.23 8.21
N ASN A 27 5.23 6.26 8.88
CA ASN A 27 5.36 6.79 10.25
C ASN A 27 5.53 8.32 10.31
N GLY A 28 5.36 9.03 9.18
CA GLY A 28 5.47 10.49 9.08
C GLY A 28 6.91 11.02 8.97
N SER A 29 7.92 10.19 9.20
CA SER A 29 9.32 10.60 9.04
C SER A 29 9.64 10.96 7.59
N THR A 30 10.53 11.94 7.43
CA THR A 30 10.96 12.37 6.10
C THR A 30 11.96 11.38 5.53
N LEU A 31 11.64 10.83 4.36
CA LEU A 31 12.57 10.02 3.57
C LEU A 31 13.54 10.92 2.83
N HIS A 32 13.05 11.90 2.07
CA HIS A 32 13.87 12.83 1.29
C HIS A 32 13.24 14.24 1.23
N LEU A 33 14.11 15.24 1.10
CA LEU A 33 13.78 16.63 0.71
C LEU A 33 14.59 16.95 -0.56
N PHE A 34 13.92 17.32 -1.65
CA PHE A 34 14.55 17.45 -2.96
C PHE A 34 13.77 18.34 -3.93
N PRO A 35 14.42 18.94 -4.95
CA PRO A 35 13.70 19.58 -6.04
C PRO A 35 13.15 18.53 -7.01
N SER A 36 11.93 18.75 -7.52
CA SER A 36 11.32 17.89 -8.54
C SER A 36 10.69 18.72 -9.67
N ALA A 37 10.46 18.08 -10.81
CA ALA A 37 9.72 18.66 -11.92
C ALA A 37 8.18 18.57 -11.72
N LEU A 38 7.71 18.11 -10.56
CA LEU A 38 6.29 18.19 -10.20
C LEU A 38 5.85 19.65 -10.02
N PRO A 39 4.56 19.96 -10.18
CA PRO A 39 4.04 21.30 -9.92
C PRO A 39 4.34 21.75 -8.49
N GLY A 40 4.93 22.94 -8.34
CA GLY A 40 5.40 23.45 -7.06
C GLY A 40 6.67 22.79 -6.51
N GLY A 41 7.27 21.84 -7.23
CA GLY A 41 8.38 21.01 -6.75
C GLY A 41 9.79 21.61 -6.87
N ALA A 42 9.96 22.70 -7.62
CA ALA A 42 11.23 23.39 -7.80
C ALA A 42 11.04 24.88 -8.14
N ARG A 43 11.97 25.75 -7.73
CA ARG A 43 11.99 27.17 -8.09
C ARG A 43 12.64 27.37 -9.46
N LYS A 44 11.83 27.50 -10.52
CA LYS A 44 12.28 27.82 -11.89
C LYS A 44 11.81 29.21 -12.30
N LYS A 45 12.65 29.99 -12.99
CA LYS A 45 12.24 31.26 -13.61
C LYS A 45 11.19 30.96 -14.70
N GLY A 46 10.04 31.64 -14.65
CA GLY A 46 8.95 31.46 -15.63
C GLY A 46 7.93 30.37 -15.29
N ALA A 47 8.04 29.69 -14.14
CA ALA A 47 6.97 28.84 -13.63
C ALA A 47 5.82 29.71 -13.09
N SER A 48 4.97 30.21 -13.98
CA SER A 48 3.71 30.85 -13.65
C SER A 48 2.70 29.78 -13.23
N GLY A 49 2.43 29.70 -11.93
CA GLY A 49 1.37 28.88 -11.36
C GLY A 49 0.70 29.66 -10.22
N PRO A 50 -0.51 29.25 -9.80
CA PRO A 50 -1.15 29.85 -8.64
C PRO A 50 -0.19 29.84 -7.44
N ALA A 51 -0.05 30.97 -6.77
CA ALA A 51 0.57 30.98 -5.44
C ALA A 51 -0.25 30.01 -4.57
N ASN A 52 0.39 28.94 -4.07
CA ASN A 52 -0.20 27.78 -3.36
C ASN A 52 -0.56 26.55 -4.20
N SER A 53 -0.04 26.37 -5.42
CA SER A 53 -0.18 25.07 -6.11
C SER A 53 0.66 23.99 -5.41
N TYR A 54 0.00 22.95 -4.88
CA TYR A 54 0.67 21.76 -4.32
C TYR A 54 0.19 20.48 -5.00
N SER A 55 1.00 19.43 -4.97
CA SER A 55 0.60 18.10 -5.44
C SER A 55 0.96 17.04 -4.42
N ILE A 56 0.13 16.00 -4.31
CA ILE A 56 0.30 14.86 -3.41
C ILE A 56 0.18 13.58 -4.23
N LEU A 57 1.25 12.80 -4.26
CA LEU A 57 1.31 11.49 -4.92
C LEU A 57 1.53 10.41 -3.86
N ASP A 58 0.86 9.26 -4.03
CA ASP A 58 1.21 8.03 -3.31
C ASP A 58 2.18 7.23 -4.17
N CYS A 59 3.38 6.99 -3.63
CA CYS A 59 4.50 6.42 -4.36
C CYS A 59 5.13 5.25 -3.61
N ILE A 60 5.86 4.44 -4.36
CA ILE A 60 6.86 3.52 -3.84
C ILE A 60 8.22 3.98 -4.34
N PHE A 61 9.10 4.37 -3.43
CA PHE A 61 10.48 4.69 -3.77
C PHE A 61 11.29 3.40 -3.90
N HIS A 62 11.73 3.10 -5.11
CA HIS A 62 12.59 1.96 -5.41
C HIS A 62 14.05 2.41 -5.34
N GLU A 63 14.79 1.84 -4.39
CA GLU A 63 16.13 2.32 -4.06
C GLU A 63 17.16 1.99 -5.13
N SER A 64 17.01 0.86 -5.83
CA SER A 64 18.02 0.40 -6.78
C SER A 64 18.15 1.29 -8.02
N ASP A 65 17.05 1.88 -8.50
CA ASP A 65 17.04 2.78 -9.67
C ASP A 65 16.72 4.24 -9.30
N GLN A 66 16.58 4.53 -8.00
CA GLN A 66 16.28 5.86 -7.46
C GLN A 66 15.03 6.50 -8.08
N THR A 67 14.00 5.70 -8.37
CA THR A 67 12.74 6.14 -8.99
C THR A 67 11.57 6.09 -8.01
N TYR A 68 10.74 7.14 -8.02
CA TYR A 68 9.43 7.14 -7.38
C TYR A 68 8.40 6.56 -8.34
N TYR A 69 8.02 5.31 -8.11
CA TYR A 69 6.92 4.68 -8.82
C TYR A 69 5.60 5.15 -8.23
N VAL A 70 4.82 5.91 -9.00
CA VAL A 70 3.55 6.48 -8.57
C VAL A 70 2.47 5.43 -8.72
N ILE A 71 1.84 5.07 -7.59
CA ILE A 71 0.73 4.12 -7.53
C ILE A 71 -0.62 4.84 -7.46
N ASP A 72 -0.63 6.11 -7.03
CA ASP A 72 -1.86 6.90 -6.94
C ASP A 72 -1.60 8.41 -6.94
N MET A 73 -2.61 9.19 -7.30
CA MET A 73 -2.60 10.66 -7.28
C MET A 73 -3.74 11.18 -6.41
N VAL A 74 -3.37 11.85 -5.32
CA VAL A 74 -4.32 12.31 -4.29
C VAL A 74 -4.69 13.79 -4.49
N CYS A 75 -3.72 14.59 -4.92
CA CYS A 75 -3.92 16.00 -5.24
C CYS A 75 -2.99 16.42 -6.37
N TRP A 76 -3.48 17.25 -7.29
CA TRP A 76 -2.67 17.78 -8.38
C TRP A 76 -2.91 19.28 -8.57
N ARG A 77 -1.86 20.10 -8.43
CA ARG A 77 -1.97 21.58 -8.54
C ARG A 77 -3.08 22.20 -7.68
N GLY A 78 -3.30 21.65 -6.48
CA GLY A 78 -4.35 22.09 -5.56
C GLY A 78 -5.74 21.48 -5.82
N TYR A 79 -5.94 20.75 -6.92
CA TYR A 79 -7.17 19.99 -7.15
C TYR A 79 -7.14 18.70 -6.33
N SER A 80 -8.03 18.63 -5.34
CA SER A 80 -8.25 17.42 -4.55
C SER A 80 -8.89 16.34 -5.41
N LEU A 81 -8.32 15.13 -5.37
CA LEU A 81 -8.86 13.95 -6.06
C LEU A 81 -9.39 12.90 -5.07
N TYR A 82 -9.50 13.23 -3.77
CA TYR A 82 -9.93 12.29 -2.73
C TYR A 82 -11.27 11.63 -3.04
N GLU A 83 -12.24 12.43 -3.49
CA GLU A 83 -13.61 11.99 -3.80
C GLU A 83 -13.74 11.43 -5.22
N CYS A 84 -12.65 11.36 -5.98
CA CYS A 84 -12.66 10.76 -7.30
C CYS A 84 -12.44 9.25 -7.23
N THR A 85 -13.07 8.54 -8.15
CA THR A 85 -12.88 7.11 -8.34
C THR A 85 -11.43 6.79 -8.70
N SER A 86 -10.98 5.56 -8.38
CA SER A 86 -9.63 5.08 -8.74
C SER A 86 -9.41 5.15 -10.24
N GLU A 87 -10.44 4.84 -11.03
CA GLU A 87 -10.39 4.96 -12.49
C GLU A 87 -10.07 6.38 -12.97
N PHE A 88 -10.77 7.40 -12.44
CA PHE A 88 -10.47 8.78 -12.79
C PHE A 88 -9.06 9.17 -12.33
N ARG A 89 -8.67 8.82 -11.10
CA ARG A 89 -7.34 9.12 -10.57
C ARG A 89 -6.22 8.50 -11.40
N PHE A 90 -6.39 7.28 -11.87
CA PHE A 90 -5.41 6.59 -12.70
C PHE A 90 -5.28 7.21 -14.10
N PHE A 91 -6.41 7.51 -14.74
CA PHE A 91 -6.43 8.25 -16.01
C PHE A 91 -5.77 9.63 -15.87
N TRP A 92 -6.10 10.36 -14.81
CA TRP A 92 -5.55 11.68 -14.54
C TRP A 92 -4.05 11.61 -14.24
N LEU A 93 -3.61 10.61 -13.49
CA LEU A 93 -2.19 10.35 -13.20
C LEU A 93 -1.38 10.15 -14.47
N GLN A 94 -1.81 9.24 -15.36
CA GLN A 94 -1.10 8.97 -16.61
C GLN A 94 -1.00 10.21 -17.50
N SER A 95 -2.11 10.93 -17.69
CA SER A 95 -2.13 12.14 -18.53
C SER A 95 -1.31 13.28 -17.92
N LYS A 96 -1.52 13.60 -16.64
CA LYS A 96 -0.91 14.77 -16.01
C LYS A 96 0.55 14.61 -15.65
N LEU A 97 1.00 13.40 -15.30
CA LEU A 97 2.43 13.20 -15.04
C LEU A 97 3.24 13.33 -16.33
N ALA A 98 2.73 12.84 -17.45
CA ALA A 98 3.38 12.92 -18.77
C ALA A 98 3.50 14.36 -19.30
N GLU A 99 2.61 15.27 -18.89
CA GLU A 99 2.70 16.71 -19.18
C GLU A 99 3.85 17.42 -18.42
N THR A 100 4.55 16.71 -17.53
CA THR A 100 5.67 17.25 -16.74
C THR A 100 6.99 16.66 -17.18
N GLY A 101 8.11 17.30 -16.80
CA GLY A 101 9.44 16.73 -16.91
C GLY A 101 9.80 15.76 -15.78
N ALA A 102 8.82 15.21 -15.05
CA ALA A 102 9.08 14.34 -13.89
C ALA A 102 9.52 12.93 -14.29
N CYS A 103 9.26 12.52 -15.53
CA CYS A 103 9.71 11.24 -16.08
C CYS A 103 11.12 11.34 -16.73
N ASP A 104 11.64 12.56 -16.90
CA ASP A 104 12.93 12.80 -17.53
C ASP A 104 14.09 12.30 -16.65
N PRO A 105 15.32 12.19 -17.20
CA PRO A 105 16.51 11.95 -16.40
C PRO A 105 16.73 13.05 -15.34
N PRO A 106 17.36 12.71 -14.20
CA PRO A 106 17.67 13.68 -13.16
C PRO A 106 18.46 14.91 -13.64
N SER A 107 18.18 16.06 -13.05
CA SER A 107 18.86 17.34 -13.28
C SER A 107 18.94 18.17 -11.98
N VAL A 108 19.56 19.34 -12.04
CA VAL A 108 19.71 20.26 -10.89
C VAL A 108 18.37 20.60 -10.22
N TYR A 109 17.29 20.72 -11.01
CA TYR A 109 15.95 21.05 -10.52
C TYR A 109 15.00 19.84 -10.47
N HIS A 110 15.54 18.62 -10.62
CA HIS A 110 14.77 17.39 -10.65
C HIS A 110 15.65 16.21 -10.21
N LYS A 111 15.68 15.91 -8.91
CA LYS A 111 16.65 14.95 -8.37
C LYS A 111 16.33 13.47 -8.67
N PHE A 112 15.06 13.10 -8.62
CA PHE A 112 14.59 11.71 -8.74
C PHE A 112 13.56 11.59 -9.83
N ARG A 113 13.65 10.54 -10.64
CA ARG A 113 12.66 10.22 -11.67
C ARG A 113 11.35 9.78 -11.03
N PHE A 114 10.24 10.08 -11.70
CA PHE A 114 8.91 9.53 -11.41
C PHE A 114 8.48 8.64 -12.57
N SER A 115 7.73 7.58 -12.27
CA SER A 115 7.14 6.72 -13.29
C SER A 115 5.80 6.18 -12.81
N VAL A 116 4.80 6.14 -13.68
CA VAL A 116 3.51 5.54 -13.34
C VAL A 116 3.65 4.02 -13.35
N VAL A 117 3.13 3.35 -12.32
CA VAL A 117 3.05 1.88 -12.32
C VAL A 117 2.00 1.44 -13.36
N PRO A 118 2.34 0.55 -14.32
CA PRO A 118 1.37 0.01 -15.25
C PRO A 118 0.21 -0.67 -14.53
N PHE A 119 -1.01 -0.39 -14.96
CA PHE A 119 -2.22 -1.02 -14.46
C PHE A 119 -3.01 -1.65 -15.61
N TYR A 120 -3.73 -2.72 -15.30
CA TYR A 120 -4.54 -3.46 -16.25
C TYR A 120 -5.93 -3.68 -15.67
N ASN A 121 -6.94 -3.84 -16.54
CA ASN A 121 -8.20 -4.43 -16.10
C ASN A 121 -7.91 -5.79 -15.43
N CYS A 122 -8.60 -6.09 -14.34
CA CYS A 122 -8.43 -7.35 -13.63
C CYS A 122 -9.19 -8.50 -14.32
N ASP A 123 -8.94 -8.68 -15.61
CA ASP A 123 -9.32 -9.85 -16.38
C ASP A 123 -8.15 -10.85 -16.46
N GLN A 124 -8.35 -12.00 -17.12
CA GLN A 124 -7.32 -13.03 -17.22
C GLN A 124 -6.01 -12.51 -17.84
N SER A 125 -6.12 -11.67 -18.87
CA SER A 125 -4.97 -11.11 -19.59
C SER A 125 -4.25 -10.07 -18.75
N GLY A 126 -4.98 -9.19 -18.07
CA GLY A 126 -4.43 -8.18 -17.19
C GLY A 126 -3.78 -8.75 -15.94
N LEU A 127 -4.39 -9.77 -15.33
CA LEU A 127 -3.77 -10.52 -14.22
C LEU A 127 -2.47 -11.17 -14.68
N HIS A 128 -2.49 -11.87 -15.83
CA HIS A 128 -1.29 -12.48 -16.39
C HIS A 128 -0.20 -11.44 -16.70
N SER A 129 -0.57 -10.30 -17.27
CA SER A 129 0.36 -9.20 -17.60
C SER A 129 0.98 -8.60 -16.34
N ALA A 130 0.19 -8.35 -15.29
CA ALA A 130 0.69 -7.84 -14.02
C ALA A 130 1.59 -8.87 -13.30
N TYR A 131 1.27 -10.17 -13.39
CA TYR A 131 1.98 -11.24 -12.70
C TYR A 131 3.22 -11.76 -13.41
N THR A 132 3.30 -11.70 -14.75
CA THR A 132 4.43 -12.27 -15.51
C THR A 132 5.18 -11.24 -16.35
N GLY A 133 4.59 -10.06 -16.56
CA GLY A 133 5.16 -9.03 -17.41
C GLY A 133 6.53 -8.54 -16.95
N SER A 134 7.41 -8.28 -17.92
CA SER A 134 8.72 -7.68 -17.68
C SER A 134 8.57 -6.24 -17.20
N LEU A 135 9.26 -5.88 -16.13
CA LEU A 135 9.17 -4.57 -15.47
C LEU A 135 10.57 -4.00 -15.21
N PRO A 136 10.71 -2.66 -15.13
CA PRO A 136 11.99 -2.03 -14.83
C PRO A 136 12.40 -2.12 -13.34
N TYR A 137 11.59 -2.79 -12.51
CA TYR A 137 11.79 -2.95 -11.09
C TYR A 137 11.48 -4.37 -10.64
N VAL A 138 12.02 -4.75 -9.49
CA VAL A 138 11.66 -5.99 -8.80
C VAL A 138 10.24 -5.85 -8.25
N ARG A 139 9.39 -6.84 -8.54
CA ARG A 139 8.01 -6.88 -8.04
C ARG A 139 7.98 -7.29 -6.56
N ASP A 140 7.04 -6.74 -5.81
CA ASP A 140 6.75 -7.09 -4.41
C ASP A 140 5.24 -7.17 -4.19
N GLY A 141 4.62 -8.09 -4.93
CA GLY A 141 3.20 -8.39 -4.90
C GLY A 141 2.38 -7.80 -6.05
N LEU A 142 1.08 -8.08 -6.01
CA LEU A 142 0.05 -7.49 -6.85
C LEU A 142 -0.85 -6.59 -6.02
N LEU A 143 -1.16 -5.41 -6.56
CA LEU A 143 -2.18 -4.52 -6.01
C LEU A 143 -3.48 -4.68 -6.80
N PHE A 144 -4.60 -4.76 -6.11
CA PHE A 144 -5.93 -4.77 -6.70
C PHE A 144 -6.70 -3.53 -6.24
N TYR A 145 -7.17 -2.73 -7.18
CA TYR A 145 -7.95 -1.52 -6.91
C TYR A 145 -9.38 -1.68 -7.41
N ASN A 146 -10.38 -1.43 -6.57
CA ASN A 146 -11.74 -1.31 -7.05
C ASN A 146 -11.86 -0.02 -7.88
N LYS A 147 -12.41 -0.12 -9.11
CA LYS A 147 -12.46 0.98 -10.08
C LYS A 147 -13.19 2.21 -9.52
N HIS A 148 -14.22 1.98 -8.71
CA HIS A 148 -15.09 3.02 -8.14
C HIS A 148 -14.63 3.49 -6.75
N ALA A 149 -13.52 2.95 -6.22
CA ALA A 149 -13.06 3.35 -4.89
C ALA A 149 -12.59 4.80 -4.85
N HIS A 150 -13.08 5.57 -3.89
CA HIS A 150 -12.50 6.86 -3.53
C HIS A 150 -11.20 6.64 -2.75
N TYR A 151 -10.34 7.66 -2.74
CA TYR A 151 -9.11 7.59 -1.96
C TYR A 151 -9.45 7.70 -0.47
N HIS A 152 -9.08 6.68 0.31
CA HIS A 152 -9.27 6.66 1.76
C HIS A 152 -7.93 6.52 2.47
N THR A 153 -7.77 7.28 3.55
CA THR A 153 -6.64 7.11 4.46
C THR A 153 -6.85 5.88 5.33
N GLY A 154 -5.79 5.11 5.57
CA GLY A 154 -5.88 3.91 6.41
C GLY A 154 -6.15 2.64 5.62
N ASN A 155 -6.67 1.62 6.29
CA ASN A 155 -6.97 0.33 5.68
C ASN A 155 -8.32 0.41 4.95
N THR A 156 -8.43 -0.21 3.79
CA THR A 156 -9.68 -0.25 3.02
C THR A 156 -9.82 -1.62 2.34
N PRO A 157 -11.03 -2.20 2.31
CA PRO A 157 -11.26 -3.44 1.56
C PRO A 157 -11.25 -3.22 0.04
N LEU A 158 -11.21 -1.96 -0.42
CA LEU A 158 -11.28 -1.60 -1.84
C LEU A 158 -9.90 -1.51 -2.52
N VAL A 159 -8.82 -1.68 -1.75
CA VAL A 159 -7.45 -1.76 -2.24
C VAL A 159 -6.76 -2.92 -1.54
N LEU A 160 -6.45 -3.97 -2.29
CA LEU A 160 -5.92 -5.23 -1.76
C LEU A 160 -4.49 -5.44 -2.23
N ILE A 161 -3.71 -6.14 -1.42
CA ILE A 161 -2.38 -6.63 -1.78
C ILE A 161 -2.35 -8.15 -1.64
N TRP A 162 -1.82 -8.82 -2.66
CA TRP A 162 -1.55 -10.25 -2.63
C TRP A 162 -0.09 -10.49 -3.02
N LYS A 163 0.50 -11.56 -2.47
CA LYS A 163 1.89 -11.95 -2.70
C LYS A 163 2.02 -13.46 -2.74
N ASP A 164 2.96 -13.92 -3.55
CA ASP A 164 3.53 -15.26 -3.52
C ASP A 164 5.03 -15.20 -3.79
N GLU A 165 5.69 -16.37 -3.77
CA GLU A 165 7.14 -16.49 -3.95
C GLU A 165 7.62 -16.06 -5.34
N SER A 166 6.74 -16.12 -6.35
CA SER A 166 7.07 -15.72 -7.72
C SER A 166 7.06 -14.20 -7.89
N CYS A 167 6.24 -13.47 -7.13
CA CYS A 167 6.07 -12.03 -7.28
C CYS A 167 6.56 -11.18 -6.11
N SER A 168 7.10 -11.80 -5.05
CA SER A 168 7.67 -11.09 -3.89
C SER A 168 8.78 -11.89 -3.23
N GLN A 169 9.89 -11.21 -2.91
CA GLN A 169 10.95 -11.77 -2.06
C GLN A 169 10.52 -11.94 -0.59
N TYR A 170 9.54 -11.15 -0.13
CA TYR A 170 9.11 -11.09 1.26
C TYR A 170 7.60 -11.37 1.34
N VAL A 171 7.25 -12.64 1.06
CA VAL A 171 5.90 -13.16 1.23
C VAL A 171 5.56 -13.27 2.72
N ILE A 172 6.44 -13.91 3.47
CA ILE A 172 6.33 -14.08 4.92
C ILE A 172 7.20 -13.03 5.62
N ASP A 173 6.67 -12.43 6.68
CA ASP A 173 7.39 -11.44 7.50
C ASP A 173 8.69 -12.05 8.06
N THR A 174 9.80 -11.32 7.90
CA THR A 174 11.13 -11.68 8.39
C THR A 174 11.48 -10.91 9.67
N ASP A 175 12.44 -11.43 10.43
CA ASP A 175 13.04 -10.72 11.56
C ASP A 175 14.08 -9.68 11.12
N ASN A 176 14.83 -9.14 12.09
CA ASN A 176 15.87 -8.13 11.85
C ASN A 176 17.08 -8.66 11.07
N ASN A 177 17.28 -9.98 11.02
CA ASN A 177 18.35 -10.63 10.25
C ASN A 177 17.88 -10.99 8.83
N GLY A 178 16.60 -10.74 8.51
CA GLY A 178 16.01 -11.15 7.25
C GLY A 178 15.59 -12.62 7.22
N GLU A 179 15.54 -13.29 8.38
CA GLU A 179 15.15 -14.69 8.48
C GLU A 179 13.65 -14.81 8.77
N VAL A 180 12.99 -15.82 8.20
CA VAL A 180 11.58 -16.10 8.47
C VAL A 180 11.47 -16.77 9.85
N PRO A 181 10.79 -16.16 10.84
CA PRO A 181 10.65 -16.78 12.16
C PRO A 181 9.78 -18.03 12.09
N ASN A 182 10.06 -19.01 12.95
CA ASN A 182 9.27 -20.25 13.06
C ASN A 182 7.80 -19.96 13.41
N GLN A 183 7.55 -19.00 14.31
CA GLN A 183 6.21 -18.56 14.68
C GLN A 183 5.86 -17.23 14.00
N GLN A 184 4.59 -17.03 13.70
CA GLN A 184 4.12 -15.72 13.23
C GLN A 184 4.21 -14.71 14.36
N HIS A 185 4.84 -13.57 14.12
CA HIS A 185 4.82 -12.44 15.04
C HIS A 185 3.78 -11.41 14.60
N ILE A 186 3.00 -10.90 15.55
CA ILE A 186 2.01 -9.84 15.32
C ILE A 186 2.21 -8.69 16.30
N VAL A 187 1.76 -7.50 15.93
CA VAL A 187 1.72 -6.32 16.79
C VAL A 187 0.29 -5.82 16.93
N LEU A 188 -0.17 -5.66 18.16
CA LEU A 188 -1.50 -5.16 18.50
C LEU A 188 -1.37 -3.89 19.35
N GLU A 189 -2.36 -3.01 19.30
CA GLU A 189 -2.43 -1.84 20.16
C GLU A 189 -3.20 -2.17 21.44
N LEU A 190 -2.63 -1.82 22.58
CA LEU A 190 -3.31 -1.89 23.86
C LEU A 190 -4.23 -0.67 24.02
N GLN A 191 -5.52 -0.91 24.23
CA GLN A 191 -6.50 0.11 24.59
C GLN A 191 -6.89 -0.01 26.07
N GLU A 192 -7.86 0.81 26.47
CA GLU A 192 -8.45 0.77 27.80
C GLU A 192 -8.99 -0.63 28.15
N GLU A 193 -9.09 -0.90 29.45
CA GLU A 193 -9.56 -2.18 29.99
C GLU A 193 -8.72 -3.42 29.58
N GLY A 194 -7.55 -3.22 28.98
CA GLY A 194 -6.65 -4.30 28.56
C GLY A 194 -6.92 -4.84 27.16
N LYS A 195 -7.84 -4.24 26.40
CA LYS A 195 -8.20 -4.71 25.05
C LYS A 195 -7.02 -4.57 24.09
N LEU A 196 -6.75 -5.62 23.33
CA LEU A 196 -5.77 -5.62 22.25
C LEU A 196 -6.50 -5.54 20.92
N VAL A 197 -6.18 -4.52 20.12
CA VAL A 197 -6.86 -4.24 18.86
C VAL A 197 -5.89 -4.16 17.68
N THR A 198 -6.44 -4.34 16.49
CA THR A 198 -5.78 -4.13 15.20
C THR A 198 -5.81 -2.65 14.79
N SER A 199 -5.09 -2.30 13.71
CA SER A 199 -5.04 -0.93 13.15
C SER A 199 -6.21 -0.57 12.21
N ASP A 200 -7.21 -1.43 12.11
CA ASP A 200 -8.37 -1.22 11.25
C ASP A 200 -9.28 -0.09 11.78
N ASP A 201 -10.19 0.40 10.93
CA ASP A 201 -11.15 1.44 11.30
C ASP A 201 -12.59 0.97 11.02
N PRO A 202 -13.41 0.72 12.06
CA PRO A 202 -13.06 0.79 13.48
C PRO A 202 -12.07 -0.33 13.89
N PRO A 203 -11.29 -0.15 14.98
CA PRO A 203 -10.33 -1.16 15.44
C PRO A 203 -11.02 -2.49 15.76
N VAL A 204 -10.48 -3.60 15.23
CA VAL A 204 -11.03 -4.94 15.50
C VAL A 204 -10.40 -5.50 16.78
N PRO A 205 -11.19 -5.82 17.83
CA PRO A 205 -10.70 -6.47 19.03
C PRO A 205 -10.18 -7.87 18.72
N PHE A 206 -9.03 -8.19 19.26
CA PHE A 206 -8.33 -9.44 19.00
C PHE A 206 -8.21 -10.31 20.26
N SER A 207 -7.90 -9.69 21.40
CA SER A 207 -7.83 -10.35 22.71
C SER A 207 -7.90 -9.30 23.83
N CYS A 208 -7.79 -9.73 25.09
CA CYS A 208 -7.73 -8.85 26.25
C CYS A 208 -6.64 -9.34 27.21
N LEU A 209 -5.77 -8.43 27.65
CA LEU A 209 -4.76 -8.71 28.68
C LEU A 209 -5.39 -8.67 30.08
N ASN A 210 -4.89 -9.52 30.96
CA ASN A 210 -5.27 -9.47 32.38
C ASN A 210 -4.84 -8.13 32.99
N ALA A 211 -5.75 -7.48 33.73
CA ALA A 211 -5.51 -6.20 34.41
C ALA A 211 -4.27 -6.23 35.34
N ASP A 212 -4.01 -7.33 36.02
CA ASP A 212 -2.84 -7.48 36.89
C ASP A 212 -1.54 -7.50 36.07
N PHE A 213 -1.56 -8.18 34.92
CA PHE A 213 -0.42 -8.19 34.00
C PHE A 213 -0.13 -6.79 33.45
N VAL A 214 -1.17 -6.04 33.06
CA VAL A 214 -1.03 -4.66 32.57
C VAL A 214 -0.40 -3.76 33.64
N LYS A 215 -0.89 -3.84 34.88
CA LYS A 215 -0.36 -3.05 36.01
C LYS A 215 1.09 -3.38 36.31
N GLN A 216 1.45 -4.67 36.36
CA GLN A 216 2.82 -5.10 36.67
C GLN A 216 3.81 -4.78 35.55
N SER A 217 3.36 -4.80 34.30
CA SER A 217 4.21 -4.57 33.13
C SER A 217 4.43 -3.08 32.81
N GLY A 218 3.73 -2.17 33.49
CA GLY A 218 3.80 -0.73 33.23
C GLY A 218 3.30 -0.32 31.84
N LEU A 219 2.46 -1.15 31.23
CA LEU A 219 1.89 -0.89 29.90
C LEU A 219 0.76 0.12 30.00
N SER A 220 0.71 1.07 29.06
CA SER A 220 -0.36 2.07 28.97
C SER A 220 -1.18 1.92 27.70
N SER A 221 -2.41 2.46 27.71
CA SER A 221 -3.20 2.63 26.48
C SER A 221 -2.38 3.34 25.40
N GLY A 222 -2.53 2.92 24.15
CA GLY A 222 -1.73 3.33 22.98
C GLY A 222 -0.40 2.58 22.82
N SER A 223 -0.04 1.68 23.74
CA SER A 223 1.19 0.87 23.59
C SER A 223 1.04 -0.16 22.47
N LEU A 224 2.00 -0.21 21.57
CA LEU A 224 2.10 -1.28 20.57
C LEU A 224 2.85 -2.47 21.16
N ILE A 225 2.20 -3.63 21.22
CA ILE A 225 2.71 -4.83 21.87
C ILE A 225 2.90 -5.95 20.85
N ARG A 226 4.04 -6.62 20.92
CA ARG A 226 4.42 -7.75 20.06
C ARG A 226 4.06 -9.08 20.72
N PHE A 227 3.46 -9.96 19.94
CA PHE A 227 3.10 -11.32 20.32
C PHE A 227 3.61 -12.32 19.29
N ALA A 228 3.93 -13.54 19.72
CA ALA A 228 4.01 -14.71 18.84
C ALA A 228 2.66 -15.42 18.84
N ILE A 229 2.27 -15.97 17.69
CA ILE A 229 1.20 -16.96 17.61
C ILE A 229 1.78 -18.29 18.07
N GLY A 230 1.26 -18.81 19.19
CA GLY A 230 1.66 -20.09 19.74
C GLY A 230 1.10 -21.28 18.95
N ASP A 231 1.41 -22.48 19.42
CA ASP A 231 1.04 -23.73 18.74
C ASP A 231 -0.48 -23.96 18.67
N GLY A 232 -1.26 -23.26 19.52
CA GLY A 232 -2.72 -23.25 19.42
C GLY A 232 -3.27 -22.50 18.19
N GLY A 233 -2.43 -21.72 17.50
CA GLY A 233 -2.75 -21.08 16.23
C GLY A 233 -3.80 -19.98 16.30
N LEU A 234 -4.38 -19.65 15.14
CA LEU A 234 -5.51 -18.74 14.99
C LEU A 234 -6.77 -19.54 14.64
N LYS A 235 -7.81 -19.45 15.46
CA LYS A 235 -9.11 -20.04 15.17
C LYS A 235 -9.99 -19.01 14.48
N CYS A 236 -10.36 -19.31 13.24
CA CYS A 236 -11.24 -18.49 12.43
C CYS A 236 -12.57 -19.21 12.20
N VAL A 237 -13.69 -18.51 12.37
CA VAL A 237 -15.04 -18.98 12.01
C VAL A 237 -15.67 -17.90 11.15
N ASP A 238 -16.17 -18.28 9.96
CA ASP A 238 -16.78 -17.37 8.98
C ASP A 238 -15.93 -16.13 8.66
N GLY A 239 -14.60 -16.34 8.54
CA GLY A 239 -13.65 -15.27 8.23
C GLY A 239 -13.35 -14.32 9.40
N ARG A 240 -13.83 -14.61 10.62
CA ARG A 240 -13.60 -13.84 11.85
C ARG A 240 -12.70 -14.59 12.83
N PHE A 241 -11.72 -13.92 13.43
CA PHE A 241 -10.95 -14.47 14.54
C PHE A 241 -11.86 -14.66 15.76
N GLU A 242 -11.99 -15.90 16.23
CA GLU A 242 -12.65 -16.19 17.50
C GLU A 242 -11.64 -16.27 18.64
N LYS A 243 -10.49 -16.90 18.39
CA LYS A 243 -9.45 -17.15 19.39
C LYS A 243 -8.08 -17.14 18.72
N ALA A 244 -7.10 -16.70 19.48
CA ALA A 244 -5.70 -16.74 19.11
C ALA A 244 -4.87 -17.16 20.32
N ASP A 245 -3.96 -18.10 20.13
CA ASP A 245 -2.95 -18.42 21.13
C ASP A 245 -1.84 -17.36 21.07
N LEU A 246 -1.91 -16.36 21.96
CA LEU A 246 -0.98 -15.24 21.99
C LEU A 246 0.07 -15.40 23.08
N GLN A 247 1.34 -15.43 22.68
CA GLN A 247 2.48 -15.44 23.56
C GLN A 247 3.13 -14.05 23.59
N TYR A 248 3.09 -13.39 24.74
CA TYR A 248 3.67 -12.05 24.90
C TYR A 248 5.18 -12.08 24.64
N ILE A 249 5.67 -11.18 23.78
CA ILE A 249 7.11 -11.02 23.53
C ILE A 249 7.64 -9.73 24.16
N GLY A 250 6.94 -8.61 23.98
CA GLY A 250 7.43 -7.32 24.46
C GLY A 250 6.78 -6.13 23.78
N VAL A 251 7.20 -4.92 24.18
CA VAL A 251 6.76 -3.68 23.52
C VAL A 251 7.45 -3.55 22.16
N SER A 252 6.70 -3.10 21.15
CA SER A 252 7.20 -2.86 19.79
C SER A 252 8.22 -1.71 19.76
N ASN A 253 9.06 -1.71 18.72
CA ASN A 253 9.99 -0.61 18.44
C ASN A 253 9.23 0.72 18.29
N ARG A 254 9.74 1.79 18.91
CA ARG A 254 9.19 3.15 18.87
C ARG A 254 9.04 3.75 17.46
N ALA A 255 9.80 3.25 16.49
CA ALA A 255 9.71 3.69 15.09
C ALA A 255 8.43 3.18 14.39
N ARG A 256 7.77 2.16 14.95
CA ARG A 256 6.52 1.62 14.44
C ARG A 256 5.36 2.53 14.83
N ALA A 257 4.55 2.91 13.84
CA ALA A 257 3.45 3.86 14.04
C ALA A 257 2.10 3.21 14.32
N PHE A 258 1.88 1.96 13.91
CA PHE A 258 0.55 1.32 13.95
C PHE A 258 0.64 -0.16 14.31
N ALA A 259 -0.42 -0.72 14.89
CA ALA A 259 -0.63 -2.16 14.98
C ALA A 259 -0.67 -2.83 13.58
N ASP A 260 -0.62 -4.15 13.52
CA ASP A 260 -0.93 -4.88 12.29
C ASP A 260 -2.43 -4.74 11.98
N SER A 261 -2.79 -4.81 10.69
CA SER A 261 -4.19 -4.90 10.27
C SER A 261 -4.67 -6.35 10.37
N TYR A 262 -5.98 -6.51 10.52
CA TYR A 262 -6.66 -7.80 10.46
C TYR A 262 -6.27 -8.60 9.21
N SER A 263 -6.30 -7.94 8.05
CA SER A 263 -5.95 -8.54 6.76
C SER A 263 -4.49 -8.99 6.68
N LYS A 264 -3.55 -8.23 7.28
CA LYS A 264 -2.14 -8.62 7.34
C LYS A 264 -1.95 -9.85 8.22
N ILE A 265 -2.56 -9.87 9.40
CA ILE A 265 -2.48 -11.00 10.33
C ILE A 265 -3.01 -12.27 9.65
N MET A 266 -4.17 -12.17 9.01
CA MET A 266 -4.77 -13.29 8.28
C MET A 266 -3.90 -13.75 7.12
N PHE A 267 -3.41 -12.82 6.29
CA PHE A 267 -2.56 -13.15 5.15
C PHE A 267 -1.29 -13.91 5.59
N GLN A 268 -0.59 -13.42 6.61
CA GLN A 268 0.61 -14.07 7.14
C GLN A 268 0.33 -15.46 7.72
N TYR A 269 -0.83 -15.63 8.37
CA TYR A 269 -1.25 -16.94 8.87
C TYR A 269 -1.54 -17.90 7.72
N MET A 270 -2.32 -17.48 6.72
CA MET A 270 -2.64 -18.29 5.55
C MET A 270 -1.39 -18.63 4.74
N ALA A 271 -0.49 -17.69 4.51
CA ALA A 271 0.76 -17.92 3.78
C ALA A 271 1.62 -19.04 4.40
N ARG A 272 1.52 -19.24 5.73
CA ARG A 272 2.27 -20.27 6.47
C ARG A 272 1.60 -21.65 6.49
N HIS A 273 0.27 -21.72 6.32
CA HIS A 273 -0.50 -22.96 6.54
C HIS A 273 -1.26 -23.44 5.31
N SER A 274 -1.80 -22.52 4.50
CA SER A 274 -2.60 -22.79 3.31
C SER A 274 -2.55 -21.56 2.38
N PRO A 275 -1.43 -21.32 1.68
CA PRO A 275 -1.23 -20.12 0.86
C PRO A 275 -2.22 -20.08 -0.31
N LEU A 276 -2.80 -18.90 -0.54
CA LEU A 276 -3.64 -18.62 -1.71
C LEU A 276 -2.75 -18.46 -2.94
N LYS A 277 -2.97 -19.25 -3.99
CA LYS A 277 -2.16 -19.24 -5.20
C LYS A 277 -2.72 -18.31 -6.27
N VAL A 278 -1.89 -17.97 -7.26
CA VAL A 278 -2.33 -17.15 -8.39
C VAL A 278 -3.41 -17.84 -9.22
N GLU A 279 -3.38 -19.17 -9.32
CA GLU A 279 -4.39 -19.95 -10.04
C GLU A 279 -5.76 -19.85 -9.37
N ASP A 280 -5.79 -19.79 -8.02
CA ASP A 280 -7.02 -19.59 -7.28
C ASP A 280 -7.63 -18.22 -7.63
N LEU A 281 -6.80 -17.16 -7.71
CA LEU A 281 -7.24 -15.84 -8.15
C LEU A 281 -7.77 -15.87 -9.58
N ALA A 282 -7.03 -16.47 -10.50
CA ALA A 282 -7.42 -16.58 -11.91
C ALA A 282 -8.76 -17.32 -12.08
N SER A 283 -9.01 -18.35 -11.28
CA SER A 283 -10.26 -19.13 -11.34
C SER A 283 -11.52 -18.34 -10.96
N THR A 284 -11.36 -17.22 -10.23
CA THR A 284 -12.48 -16.35 -9.81
C THR A 284 -12.85 -15.30 -10.85
N ILE A 285 -12.04 -15.11 -11.89
CA ILE A 285 -12.30 -14.14 -12.96
C ILE A 285 -13.36 -14.73 -13.89
N SER A 286 -14.61 -14.25 -13.79
CA SER A 286 -15.69 -14.67 -14.67
C SER A 286 -15.37 -14.33 -16.14
N PRO A 287 -15.65 -15.22 -17.10
CA PRO A 287 -15.48 -14.94 -18.53
C PRO A 287 -16.48 -13.92 -19.10
N GLU A 288 -17.47 -13.49 -18.32
CA GLU A 288 -18.62 -12.68 -18.79
C GLU A 288 -18.33 -11.18 -19.00
N ASP A 289 -17.22 -10.63 -18.48
CA ASP A 289 -16.85 -9.21 -18.65
C ASP A 289 -16.30 -8.85 -20.05
N GLN A 290 -16.30 -9.81 -21.00
CA GLN A 290 -15.83 -9.57 -22.38
C GLN A 290 -16.88 -8.91 -23.30
N GLN A 291 -18.09 -8.60 -22.82
CA GLN A 291 -19.20 -8.14 -23.66
C GLN A 291 -19.43 -6.62 -23.75
N ASP A 292 -18.66 -5.78 -23.05
CA ASP A 292 -18.72 -4.33 -23.25
C ASP A 292 -17.81 -3.87 -24.41
N LYS A 293 -18.16 -4.30 -25.63
CA LYS A 293 -17.76 -3.59 -26.85
C LYS A 293 -18.77 -2.46 -27.09
N PRO A 294 -18.36 -1.19 -27.22
CA PRO A 294 -19.30 -0.15 -27.63
C PRO A 294 -19.83 -0.48 -29.04
N PRO A 295 -21.11 -0.17 -29.35
CA PRO A 295 -21.65 -0.43 -30.68
C PRO A 295 -20.86 0.39 -31.71
N GLU A 296 -20.32 -0.30 -32.72
CA GLU A 296 -19.80 0.33 -33.93
C GLU A 296 -20.94 1.14 -34.55
N VAL A 297 -20.84 2.47 -34.47
CA VAL A 297 -21.71 3.36 -35.24
C VAL A 297 -21.17 3.34 -36.67
N GLU A 298 -21.79 2.54 -37.53
CA GLU A 298 -21.64 2.70 -38.98
C GLU A 298 -22.13 4.10 -39.35
N MET A 299 -21.20 4.98 -39.73
CA MET A 299 -21.57 6.19 -40.47
C MET A 299 -21.85 5.78 -41.90
N SER A 300 -23.14 5.80 -42.27
CA SER A 300 -23.55 5.79 -43.67
C SER A 300 -23.31 7.17 -44.27
N ASP A 301 -22.67 7.20 -45.44
CA ASP A 301 -22.36 8.40 -46.24
C ASP A 301 -23.59 9.23 -46.65
#